data_AF-A0A8S2Z6L9-F1
#
_entry.id   AF-A0A8S2Z6L9-F1
#
_cell.length_a   1.000
_cell.length_b   1.000
_cell.length_c   1.000
_cell.angle_alpha   90.00
_cell.angle_beta   90.00
_cell.angle_gamma   90.00
#
_symmetry.space_group_name_H-M   'P 1'
#
loop_
_entity.id
_entity.type
_entity.pdbx_description
1 polymer ?
#
loop_
_entity_poly.entity_id
_entity_poly.type
_entity_poly.pdbx_seq_one_letter_code
_entity_poly.pdbx_strand_id
1 'polypeptide(L)'
;MKNLCDRVGPLPHKEFVENYIKAYYLPEQSIDQWVRDNTMYTIKQRMTLVTMMSHLSRKKRAQLTQYLDEQDRSRTPVLTS
;
A
#
# COMPACT_ATOMS: atom_id res chain seq x y z
N MET A 1 -39.07 13.08 10.55
CA MET A 1 -38.38 12.73 9.29
C MET A 1 -37.01 12.17 9.66
N LYS A 2 -36.75 10.88 9.41
CA LYS A 2 -35.40 10.29 9.62
C LYS A 2 -34.58 10.57 8.36
N ASN A 3 -33.43 11.21 8.50
CA ASN A 3 -32.59 11.59 7.37
C ASN A 3 -31.94 10.33 6.77
N LEU A 4 -31.76 10.29 5.46
CA LEU A 4 -31.14 9.14 4.76
C LEU A 4 -29.73 8.82 5.31
N CYS A 5 -29.06 9.83 5.87
CA CYS A 5 -27.75 9.75 6.51
C CYS A 5 -27.73 8.84 7.76
N ASP A 6 -28.85 8.70 8.48
CA ASP A 6 -28.93 7.92 9.72
C ASP A 6 -28.91 6.40 9.47
N ARG A 7 -29.03 5.95 8.21
CA ARG A 7 -29.01 4.52 7.83
C ARG A 7 -27.71 4.05 7.18
N VAL A 8 -26.79 4.96 6.89
CA VAL A 8 -25.50 4.63 6.29
C VAL A 8 -24.48 4.58 7.41
N GLY A 9 -24.18 3.37 7.90
CA GLY A 9 -23.07 3.18 8.85
C GLY A 9 -21.74 3.68 8.26
N PRO A 10 -20.69 3.85 9.08
CA PRO A 10 -19.39 4.26 8.58
C PRO A 10 -18.93 3.31 7.46
N LEU A 11 -18.39 3.89 6.37
CA LEU A 11 -17.91 3.11 5.23
C LEU A 11 -16.86 2.08 5.73
N PRO A 12 -17.10 0.77 5.54
CA PRO A 12 -16.16 -0.25 5.97
C PRO A 12 -14.79 -0.04 5.32
N HIS A 13 -13.72 -0.25 6.10
CA HIS A 13 -12.33 -0.18 5.62
C HIS A 13 -11.93 1.18 5.00
N LYS A 14 -12.66 2.26 5.31
CA LYS A 14 -12.36 3.62 4.84
C LYS A 14 -10.90 4.00 5.05
N GLU A 15 -10.37 3.78 6.25
CA GLU A 15 -8.98 4.12 6.57
C GLU A 15 -7.96 3.32 5.75
N PHE A 16 -8.22 2.03 5.51
CA PHE A 16 -7.36 1.19 4.68
C PHE A 16 -7.26 1.71 3.24
N VAL A 17 -8.39 2.12 2.65
CA VAL A 17 -8.43 2.68 1.29
C VAL A 17 -7.81 4.08 1.26
N GLU A 18 -8.17 4.94 2.21
CA GLU A 18 -7.65 6.29 2.28
C GLU A 18 -6.13 6.33 2.47
N ASN A 19 -5.58 5.46 3.32
CA ASN A 19 -4.14 5.37 3.54
C ASN A 19 -3.42 4.98 2.23
N TYR A 20 -3.96 4.01 1.48
CA TYR A 20 -3.39 3.59 0.20
C TYR A 20 -3.43 4.71 -0.86
N ILE A 21 -4.53 5.46 -0.92
CA ILE A 21 -4.67 6.61 -1.83
C ILE A 21 -3.70 7.72 -1.42
N LYS A 22 -3.65 8.06 -0.13
CA LYS A 22 -2.74 9.10 0.40
C LYS A 22 -1.27 8.74 0.16
N ALA A 23 -0.93 7.45 0.22
CA ALA A 23 0.42 6.96 -0.05
C ALA A 23 0.91 7.26 -1.47
N TYR A 24 0.00 7.31 -2.47
CA TYR A 24 0.33 7.74 -3.82
C TYR A 24 0.90 9.16 -3.87
N TYR A 25 0.48 10.05 -2.97
CA TYR A 25 0.91 11.45 -2.96
C TYR A 25 2.10 11.72 -2.04
N LEU A 26 2.66 10.69 -1.39
CA LEU A 26 3.81 10.86 -0.51
C LEU A 26 5.05 11.31 -1.29
N PRO A 27 5.87 12.21 -0.74
CA PRO A 27 7.14 12.56 -1.33
C PRO A 27 8.10 11.36 -1.31
N GLU A 28 9.11 11.40 -2.17
CA GLU A 28 10.10 10.32 -2.32
C GLU A 28 10.78 9.93 -1.00
N GLN A 29 10.96 10.90 -0.10
CA GLN A 29 11.59 10.69 1.21
C GLN A 29 10.71 9.90 2.18
N SER A 30 9.39 9.95 2.02
CA SER A 30 8.42 9.33 2.94
C SER A 30 7.90 7.98 2.44
N ILE A 31 7.92 7.74 1.13
CA ILE A 31 7.41 6.49 0.56
C ILE A 31 8.23 5.26 0.96
N ASP A 32 9.54 5.42 1.19
CA ASP A 32 10.42 4.34 1.63
C ASP A 32 9.94 3.78 2.98
N GLN A 33 9.69 4.68 3.93
CA GLN A 33 9.16 4.33 5.24
C GLN A 33 7.77 3.71 5.12
N TRP A 34 6.88 4.29 4.30
CA TRP A 34 5.53 3.77 4.12
C TRP A 34 5.52 2.34 3.57
N VAL A 35 6.36 2.04 2.58
CA VAL A 35 6.46 0.70 1.97
C VAL A 35 6.96 -0.35 2.97
N ARG A 36 7.81 0.04 3.93
CA ARG A 36 8.35 -0.85 4.98
C ARG A 36 7.33 -1.11 6.09
N ASP A 37 6.66 -0.06 6.55
CA ASP A 37 5.81 -0.13 7.75
C ASP A 37 4.42 -0.70 7.45
N ASN A 38 3.88 -0.45 6.26
CA ASN A 38 2.49 -0.81 5.94
C ASN A 38 2.37 -2.26 5.46
N THR A 39 2.63 -3.19 6.39
CA THR A 39 2.55 -4.65 6.18
C THR A 39 1.13 -5.16 5.97
N MET A 40 0.11 -4.36 6.32
CA MET A 40 -1.31 -4.68 6.12
C MET A 40 -1.72 -4.80 4.64
N TYR A 41 -0.95 -4.19 3.73
CA TYR A 41 -1.12 -4.40 2.29
C TYR A 41 -0.30 -5.61 1.82
N THR A 42 -0.80 -6.32 0.82
CA THR A 42 -0.03 -7.36 0.16
C THR A 42 1.19 -6.76 -0.56
N ILE A 43 2.24 -7.57 -0.76
CA ILE A 43 3.42 -7.17 -1.53
C ILE A 43 3.02 -6.69 -2.93
N LYS A 44 2.06 -7.39 -3.57
CA LYS A 44 1.51 -7.00 -4.87
C LYS A 44 0.88 -5.60 -4.85
N GLN A 45 0.08 -5.28 -3.84
CA GLN A 45 -0.51 -3.94 -3.70
C GLN A 45 0.58 -2.87 -3.53
N ARG A 46 1.56 -3.08 -2.64
CA ARG A 46 2.68 -2.12 -2.49
C ARG A 46 3.49 -1.97 -3.78
N MET A 47 3.72 -3.07 -4.50
CA MET A 47 4.42 -3.06 -5.80
C MET A 47 3.66 -2.23 -6.83
N THR A 48 2.35 -2.46 -6.99
CA THR A 48 1.50 -1.69 -7.90
C THR A 48 1.56 -0.21 -7.59
N LEU A 49 1.49 0.18 -6.31
CA LEU A 49 1.61 1.58 -5.91
C LEU A 49 2.95 2.19 -6.36
N VAL A 50 4.07 1.55 -6.01
CA VAL A 50 5.43 1.99 -6.39
C VAL A 50 5.59 2.11 -7.91
N THR A 51 5.01 1.17 -8.67
CA THR A 51 5.03 1.21 -10.14
C THR A 51 4.24 2.40 -10.69
N MET A 52 3.09 2.74 -10.10
CA MET A 52 2.19 3.80 -10.58
C MET A 52 2.62 5.22 -10.20
N MET A 53 3.44 5.39 -9.16
CA MET A 53 3.89 6.70 -8.69
C MET A 53 4.82 7.36 -9.72
N SER A 54 4.28 8.36 -10.44
CA SER A 54 4.97 9.04 -11.54
C SER A 54 6.08 9.99 -11.07
N HIS A 55 5.96 10.51 -9.85
CA HIS A 55 6.91 11.43 -9.22
C HIS A 55 8.10 10.74 -8.55
N LEU A 56 8.15 9.39 -8.52
CA LEU A 56 9.34 8.68 -8.04
C LEU A 56 10.45 8.70 -9.08
N SER A 57 11.67 9.01 -8.60
CA SER A 57 12.88 8.83 -9.40
C SER A 57 13.02 7.38 -9.88
N ARG A 58 13.64 7.20 -11.05
CA ARG A 58 13.93 5.84 -11.59
C ARG A 58 14.74 5.01 -10.59
N LYS A 59 15.71 5.64 -9.93
CA LYS A 59 16.55 5.02 -8.91
C LYS A 59 15.72 4.53 -7.72
N LYS A 60 14.85 5.37 -7.15
CA LYS A 60 14.03 4.98 -6.00
C LYS A 60 13.03 3.88 -6.34
N ARG A 61 12.37 3.97 -7.51
CA ARG A 61 11.46 2.91 -7.96
C ARG A 61 12.16 1.57 -8.06
N ALA A 62 13.35 1.51 -8.67
CA ALA A 62 14.13 0.26 -8.75
C ALA A 62 14.50 -0.29 -7.37
N GLN A 63 14.94 0.57 -6.44
CA GLN A 63 15.27 0.17 -5.07
C GLN A 63 14.07 -0.44 -4.32
N LEU A 64 12.90 0.19 -4.40
CA LEU A 64 11.69 -0.28 -3.72
C LEU A 64 11.13 -1.55 -4.36
N THR A 65 11.18 -1.67 -5.69
CA THR A 65 10.82 -2.90 -6.40
C THR A 65 11.72 -4.06 -5.95
N GLN A 66 13.03 -3.87 -5.94
CA GLN A 66 13.97 -4.89 -5.48
C GLN A 66 13.68 -5.33 -4.03
N TYR A 67 13.45 -4.37 -3.13
CA TYR A 67 13.12 -4.65 -1.73
C TYR A 67 11.84 -5.48 -1.56
N LEU A 68 10.80 -5.16 -2.35
CA LEU A 68 9.54 -5.91 -2.33
C LEU A 68 9.68 -7.32 -2.92
N ASP A 69 10.49 -7.48 -3.97
CA ASP A 69 10.78 -8.80 -4.55
C ASP A 69 11.58 -9.69 -3.59
N GLU A 70 12.55 -9.12 -2.87
CA GLU A 70 13.30 -9.83 -1.83
C GLU A 70 12.39 -10.28 -0.68
N GLN A 71 11.45 -9.43 -0.26
CA GLN A 71 10.43 -9.82 0.72
C GLN A 71 9.57 -10.98 0.22
N ASP A 72 9.13 -10.96 -1.04
CA ASP A 72 8.26 -12.00 -1.59
C ASP A 72 8.97 -13.35 -1.60
N ARG A 73 10.25 -13.37 -2.00
CA ARG A 73 11.09 -14.58 -1.97
C ARG A 73 11.35 -15.10 -0.56
N SER A 74 11.44 -14.21 0.43
CA SER A 74 11.65 -14.60 1.84
C SER A 74 10.42 -15.22 2.49
N ARG A 75 9.24 -15.07 1.85
CA ARG A 75 7.99 -15.61 2.36
C ARG A 75 7.96 -17.12 2.13
N THR A 76 8.21 -17.89 3.18
CA THR A 76 8.11 -19.36 3.13
C THR A 76 6.70 -19.72 2.65
N PRO A 77 6.54 -20.59 1.63
CA PRO A 77 5.23 -21.11 1.28
C PRO A 77 4.69 -21.83 2.52
N VAL A 78 3.57 -21.34 3.05
CA VAL A 78 2.84 -22.09 4.08
C VAL A 78 2.34 -23.33 3.37
N LEU A 79 2.99 -24.47 3.62
CA LEU A 79 2.45 -25.78 3.26
C LEU A 79 1.11 -25.88 4.00
N THR A 80 0.01 -25.76 3.26
CA THR A 80 -1.32 -26.01 3.80
C THR A 80 -1.40 -27.49 4.10
N SER A 81 -1.47 -27.82 5.39
CA SER A 81 -1.74 -29.17 5.89
C SER A 81 -3.20 -29.56 5.72
#